data_AF-Q5DG80-F1
#
_entry.id   AF-Q5DG80-F1
#
_cell.length_a   1.000
_cell.length_b   1.000
_cell.length_c   1.000
_cell.angle_alpha   90.00
_cell.angle_beta   90.00
_cell.angle_gamma   90.00
#
_symmetry.space_group_name_H-M   'P 1'
#
loop_
_entity.id
_entity.type
_entity.pdbx_description
1 polymer ?
#
loop_
_entity_poly.entity_id
_entity_poly.type
_entity_poly.pdbx_seq_one_letter_code
_entity_poly.pdbx_strand_id
1 'polypeptide(L)'
;MLHCLYRARNVEPGTIVDTEITHPREFDFYLCSQDGIQGTSKPAHYHVLYDDSNWTSDALQMFTYYLCYAYMRCSRSVSYPAPTYYSHLAAFRARDWLSGIDQPSALLDCGRFKVHMSQVDGMFYL
;
A
#
# COMPACT_ATOMS: atom_id res chain seq x y z
N MET A 1 -22.81 -14.69 25.16
CA MET A 1 -22.02 -15.60 24.32
C MET A 1 -20.70 -14.89 24.02
N LEU A 2 -19.70 -15.09 24.89
CA LEU A 2 -18.34 -14.57 24.74
C LEU A 2 -17.73 -15.22 23.49
N HIS A 3 -17.60 -14.47 22.40
CA HIS A 3 -16.71 -14.89 21.31
C HIS A 3 -15.30 -14.42 21.69
N CYS A 4 -14.43 -15.40 21.85
CA CYS A 4 -13.04 -15.30 22.25
C CYS A 4 -12.29 -14.28 21.38
N LEU A 5 -12.08 -13.05 21.86
CA LEU A 5 -11.13 -12.09 21.29
C LEU A 5 -9.72 -12.55 21.66
N TYR A 6 -9.20 -13.58 20.98
CA TYR A 6 -7.76 -13.70 20.83
C TYR A 6 -7.34 -12.55 19.91
N ARG A 7 -7.07 -11.36 20.48
CA ARG A 7 -6.17 -10.41 19.83
C ARG A 7 -4.91 -11.21 19.53
N ALA A 8 -4.56 -11.35 18.26
CA ALA A 8 -3.30 -11.97 17.91
C ALA A 8 -2.19 -11.22 18.66
N ARG A 9 -1.22 -11.94 19.22
CA ARG A 9 -0.07 -11.37 19.96
C ARG A 9 0.93 -10.70 19.02
N ASN A 10 0.42 -9.84 18.14
CA ASN A 10 1.21 -9.02 17.24
C ASN A 10 1.64 -7.74 17.94
N VAL A 11 2.66 -7.10 17.36
CA VAL A 11 3.05 -5.74 17.74
C VAL A 11 1.91 -4.76 17.48
N GLU A 12 1.89 -3.66 18.22
CA GLU A 12 0.82 -2.67 18.09
C GLU A 12 0.88 -1.98 16.71
N PRO A 13 -0.26 -1.69 16.09
CA PRO A 13 -0.30 -0.89 14.86
C PRO A 13 0.37 0.47 15.08
N GLY A 14 1.26 0.87 14.18
CA GLY A 14 2.10 2.05 14.31
C GLY A 14 3.50 1.76 14.86
N THR A 15 3.81 0.51 15.22
CA THR A 15 5.18 0.13 15.58
C THR A 15 6.13 0.38 14.42
N ILE A 16 7.17 1.15 14.69
CA ILE A 16 8.25 1.48 13.75
C ILE A 16 9.56 0.91 14.28
N VAL A 17 10.38 0.40 13.37
CA VAL A 17 11.77 0.00 13.64
C VAL A 17 12.67 0.60 12.58
N ASP A 18 13.48 1.57 12.98
CA ASP A 18 14.44 2.27 12.11
C ASP A 18 15.91 2.11 12.58
N THR A 19 16.15 1.29 13.61
CA THR A 19 17.47 1.03 14.20
C THR A 19 17.81 -0.46 14.24
N GLU A 20 19.11 -0.78 14.36
CA GLU A 20 19.72 -2.13 14.50
C GLU A 20 19.56 -3.07 13.29
N ILE A 21 18.35 -3.20 12.76
CA ILE A 21 17.99 -4.15 11.68
C ILE A 21 17.74 -3.47 10.33
N THR A 22 18.04 -2.18 10.23
CA THR A 22 17.94 -1.34 9.03
C THR A 22 19.27 -1.22 8.31
N HIS A 23 19.27 -0.64 7.12
CA HIS A 23 20.46 -0.41 6.33
C HIS A 23 21.43 0.55 7.05
N PRO A 24 22.73 0.24 7.13
CA PRO A 24 23.68 1.03 7.95
C PRO A 24 24.01 2.42 7.38
N ARG A 25 23.59 2.73 6.16
CA ARG A 25 23.96 3.97 5.43
C ARG A 25 22.82 4.68 4.71
N GLU A 26 21.74 3.97 4.44
CA GLU A 26 20.61 4.49 3.66
C GLU A 26 19.44 4.65 4.60
N PHE A 27 18.46 5.46 4.21
CA PHE A 27 17.30 5.68 5.05
C PHE A 27 16.21 4.66 4.71
N ASP A 28 16.09 3.66 5.56
CA ASP A 28 15.02 2.67 5.53
C ASP A 28 14.43 2.44 6.93
N PHE A 29 13.20 1.93 6.97
CA PHE A 29 12.50 1.62 8.22
C PHE A 29 11.43 0.57 8.00
N TYR A 30 11.13 -0.20 9.05
CA TYR A 30 9.98 -1.09 9.09
C TYR A 30 8.81 -0.40 9.79
N LEU A 31 7.60 -0.56 9.25
CA LEU A 31 6.37 -0.07 9.86
C LEU A 31 5.30 -1.17 9.81
N CYS A 32 4.76 -1.50 10.98
CA CYS A 32 3.59 -2.37 11.13
C CYS A 32 2.35 -1.48 11.29
N SER A 33 1.69 -1.09 10.20
CA SER A 33 0.59 -0.12 10.24
C SER A 33 -0.79 -0.71 10.54
N GLN A 34 -0.99 -2.00 10.31
CA GLN A 34 -2.26 -2.70 10.39
C GLN A 34 -2.45 -3.48 11.70
N ASP A 35 -3.71 -3.73 12.06
CA ASP A 35 -4.03 -4.68 13.12
C ASP A 35 -3.93 -6.14 12.62
N GLY A 36 -3.23 -6.97 13.37
CA GLY A 36 -2.96 -8.36 13.02
C GLY A 36 -4.14 -9.26 13.36
N ILE A 37 -5.07 -9.44 12.42
CA ILE A 37 -6.30 -10.22 12.67
C ILE A 37 -6.01 -11.72 12.83
N GLN A 38 -5.11 -12.26 12.01
CA GLN A 38 -4.79 -13.69 12.00
C GLN A 38 -3.31 -13.90 11.70
N GLY A 39 -2.69 -14.83 12.42
CA GLY A 39 -1.27 -15.16 12.28
C GLY A 39 -0.35 -14.03 12.74
N THR A 40 0.88 -14.04 12.22
CA THR A 40 1.89 -13.03 12.50
C THR A 40 1.80 -11.90 11.48
N SER A 41 1.73 -10.67 11.96
CA SER A 41 1.72 -9.48 11.12
C SER A 41 3.05 -9.35 10.38
N LYS A 42 2.98 -8.98 9.11
CA LYS A 42 4.15 -8.67 8.30
C LYS A 42 4.30 -7.15 8.24
N PRO A 43 5.31 -6.56 8.92
CA PRO A 43 5.65 -5.16 8.76
C PRO A 43 6.07 -4.88 7.32
N ALA A 44 5.69 -3.71 6.80
CA ALA A 44 6.19 -3.24 5.51
C ALA A 44 7.56 -2.59 5.71
N HIS A 45 8.47 -2.84 4.77
CA HIS A 45 9.81 -2.25 4.73
C HIS A 45 9.80 -1.09 3.73
N TYR A 46 10.14 0.09 4.20
CA TYR A 46 10.18 1.32 3.42
C TYR A 46 11.63 1.73 3.24
N HIS A 47 11.97 2.10 2.01
CA HIS A 47 13.31 2.59 1.68
C HIS A 47 13.15 3.91 0.95
N VAL A 48 13.74 4.96 1.52
CA VAL A 48 13.77 6.30 0.94
C VAL A 48 14.91 6.35 -0.08
N LEU A 49 14.55 6.21 -1.35
CA LEU A 49 15.53 6.25 -2.44
C LEU A 49 15.94 7.69 -2.81
N TYR A 50 15.05 8.64 -2.56
CA TYR A 50 15.24 10.04 -2.92
C TYR A 50 14.37 10.94 -2.05
N ASP A 51 14.95 12.00 -1.50
CA ASP A 51 14.26 13.06 -0.76
C ASP A 51 14.89 14.41 -1.10
N ASP A 52 14.10 15.32 -1.68
CA ASP A 52 14.46 16.71 -1.98
C ASP A 52 13.79 17.72 -1.04
N SER A 53 12.92 17.22 -0.17
CA SER A 53 12.04 18.01 0.70
C SER A 53 12.59 18.11 2.12
N ASN A 54 13.76 17.49 2.38
CA ASN A 54 14.47 17.49 3.67
C ASN A 54 13.58 17.05 4.84
N TRP A 55 12.91 15.91 4.69
CA TRP A 55 12.08 15.37 5.75
C TRP A 55 12.93 14.85 6.91
N THR A 56 12.44 15.05 8.13
CA THR A 56 12.95 14.30 9.27
C THR A 56 12.43 12.87 9.22
N SER A 57 13.17 11.95 9.83
CA SER A 57 12.77 10.54 9.92
C SER A 57 11.36 10.40 10.50
N ASP A 58 11.12 11.00 11.67
CA ASP A 58 9.83 10.98 12.36
C ASP A 58 8.68 11.53 11.51
N ALA A 59 8.92 12.63 10.79
CA ALA A 59 7.89 13.24 9.96
C ALA A 59 7.49 12.30 8.81
N LEU A 60 8.47 11.67 8.16
CA LEU A 60 8.21 10.78 7.03
C LEU A 60 7.54 9.48 7.47
N GLN A 61 7.99 8.91 8.59
CA GLN A 61 7.41 7.71 9.18
C GLN A 61 5.95 7.95 9.58
N MET A 62 5.67 9.08 10.26
CA MET A 62 4.32 9.46 10.66
C MET A 62 3.41 9.73 9.46
N PHE A 63 3.92 10.43 8.44
CA PHE A 63 3.19 10.67 7.19
C PHE A 63 2.85 9.34 6.48
N THR A 64 3.81 8.43 6.39
CA THR A 64 3.62 7.09 5.82
C THR A 64 2.55 6.32 6.59
N TYR A 65 2.57 6.38 7.93
CA TYR A 65 1.55 5.76 8.77
C TYR A 65 0.16 6.34 8.54
N TYR A 66 0.01 7.66 8.45
CA TYR A 66 -1.29 8.30 8.17
C TYR A 66 -1.83 7.96 6.78
N LEU A 67 -0.97 7.79 5.77
CA LEU A 67 -1.41 7.31 4.45
C LEU A 67 -2.03 5.90 4.50
N CYS A 68 -1.67 5.06 5.49
CA CYS A 68 -2.31 3.75 5.68
C CYS A 68 -3.76 3.86 6.18
N TYR A 69 -4.19 5.01 6.72
CA TYR A 69 -5.57 5.27 7.13
C TYR A 69 -6.41 5.90 6.00
N ALA A 70 -5.80 6.35 4.91
CA ALA A 70 -6.49 6.99 3.79
C ALA A 70 -7.16 5.99 2.81
N TYR A 71 -7.20 4.70 3.17
CA TYR A 71 -7.76 3.66 2.31
C TYR A 71 -9.29 3.60 2.42
N MET A 72 -9.99 3.98 1.36
CA MET A 72 -11.43 4.25 1.44
C MET A 72 -12.33 3.00 1.47
N ARG A 73 -11.81 1.80 1.12
CA ARG A 73 -12.63 0.58 1.13
C ARG A 73 -12.84 -0.01 2.52
N CYS A 74 -12.16 0.49 3.55
CA CYS A 74 -12.40 0.06 4.93
C CYS A 74 -12.12 1.17 5.95
N SER A 75 -12.78 1.11 7.09
CA SER A 75 -12.58 2.04 8.22
C SER A 75 -11.43 1.60 9.15
N ARG A 76 -10.37 1.01 8.59
CA ARG A 76 -9.23 0.46 9.33
C ARG A 76 -7.92 0.80 8.62
N SER A 77 -6.83 0.89 9.38
CA SER A 77 -5.50 0.97 8.79
C SER A 77 -5.17 -0.29 7.98
N VAL A 78 -4.60 -0.09 6.81
CA VAL A 78 -4.08 -1.18 5.95
C VAL A 78 -2.58 -1.38 6.13
N SER A 79 -2.04 -2.44 5.54
CA SER A 79 -0.66 -2.88 5.75
C SER A 79 0.42 -2.05 5.05
N TYR A 80 0.04 -1.18 4.13
CA TYR A 80 0.93 -0.25 3.42
C TYR A 80 0.09 0.91 2.84
N PRO A 81 0.70 2.06 2.45
CA PRO A 81 0.01 3.28 2.09
C PRO A 81 -1.10 3.08 1.06
N ALA A 82 -2.22 3.81 1.26
CA ALA A 82 -3.36 3.76 0.36
C ALA A 82 -3.02 4.00 -1.12
N PRO A 83 -2.11 4.94 -1.49
CA PRO A 83 -1.73 5.14 -2.90
C PRO A 83 -1.17 3.88 -3.56
N THR A 84 -0.25 3.17 -2.88
CA THR A 84 0.34 1.93 -3.39
C THR A 84 -0.71 0.81 -3.47
N TYR A 85 -1.63 0.75 -2.49
CA TYR A 85 -2.75 -0.19 -2.52
C TYR A 85 -3.66 0.05 -3.73
N TYR A 86 -3.95 1.32 -4.03
CA TYR A 86 -4.74 1.71 -5.21
C TYR A 86 -4.03 1.36 -6.52
N SER A 87 -2.71 1.53 -6.60
CA SER A 87 -1.93 1.10 -7.77
C SER A 87 -2.07 -0.40 -8.04
N HIS A 88 -2.06 -1.24 -6.99
CA HIS A 88 -2.31 -2.68 -7.14
C HIS A 88 -3.71 -2.98 -7.69
N LEU A 89 -4.74 -2.28 -7.19
CA LEU A 89 -6.10 -2.44 -7.67
C LEU A 89 -6.26 -2.02 -9.14
N ALA A 90 -5.63 -0.91 -9.54
CA ALA A 90 -5.60 -0.46 -10.92
C ALA A 90 -4.91 -1.48 -11.84
N ALA A 91 -3.76 -2.02 -11.42
CA ALA A 91 -3.04 -3.06 -12.16
C ALA A 91 -3.87 -4.35 -12.30
N PHE A 92 -4.54 -4.79 -11.23
CA PHE A 92 -5.43 -5.95 -11.29
C PHE A 92 -6.61 -5.72 -12.23
N ARG A 93 -7.24 -4.53 -12.19
CA ARG A 93 -8.32 -4.18 -13.12
C ARG A 93 -7.85 -4.22 -14.57
N ALA A 94 -6.67 -3.67 -14.86
CA ALA A 94 -6.09 -3.70 -16.20
C ALA A 94 -5.82 -5.14 -16.68
N ARG A 95 -5.30 -6.00 -15.80
CA ARG A 95 -5.11 -7.42 -16.09
C ARG A 95 -6.44 -8.12 -16.41
N ASP A 96 -7.50 -7.83 -15.67
CA ASP A 96 -8.80 -8.45 -15.91
C ASP A 96 -9.35 -8.09 -17.30
N TRP A 97 -9.13 -6.85 -17.78
CA TRP A 97 -9.49 -6.46 -19.15
C TRP A 97 -8.67 -7.21 -20.22
N LEU A 98 -7.44 -7.63 -19.90
CA LEU A 98 -6.59 -8.41 -20.81
C LEU A 98 -6.93 -9.91 -20.82
N SER A 99 -7.66 -10.42 -19.82
CA SER A 99 -7.82 -11.87 -19.59
C SER A 99 -8.63 -12.64 -20.64
N GLY A 100 -9.37 -11.94 -21.52
CA GLY A 100 -10.19 -12.54 -22.58
C GLY A 100 -9.80 -12.13 -23.99
N ILE A 101 -8.58 -11.62 -24.19
CA ILE A 101 -8.16 -11.03 -25.46
C ILE A 101 -7.06 -11.88 -26.09
N ASP A 102 -7.35 -12.47 -27.25
CA ASP A 102 -6.40 -13.28 -28.03
C ASP A 102 -5.22 -12.45 -28.56
N GLN A 103 -5.42 -11.14 -28.77
CA GLN A 103 -4.39 -10.18 -29.18
C GLN A 103 -4.35 -8.95 -28.26
N PRO A 104 -3.62 -9.00 -27.13
CA PRO A 104 -3.52 -7.87 -26.20
C PRO A 104 -2.91 -6.61 -26.83
N SER A 105 -2.19 -6.76 -27.95
CA SER A 105 -1.72 -5.64 -28.78
C SER A 105 -2.85 -4.75 -29.29
N ALA A 106 -4.06 -5.29 -29.50
CA ALA A 106 -5.22 -4.51 -29.96
C ALA A 106 -5.74 -3.53 -28.89
N LEU A 107 -5.54 -3.81 -27.60
CA LEU A 107 -5.81 -2.84 -26.51
C LEU A 107 -4.67 -1.85 -26.33
N LEU A 108 -3.47 -2.21 -26.77
CA LEU A 108 -2.26 -1.39 -26.71
C LEU A 108 -2.07 -0.61 -28.02
N ASP A 109 -3.14 -0.18 -28.67
CA ASP A 109 -3.04 0.61 -29.89
C ASP A 109 -2.23 1.89 -29.59
N CYS A 110 -1.12 2.08 -30.29
CA CYS A 110 -0.11 3.12 -30.02
C CYS A 110 0.59 3.02 -28.64
N GLY A 111 0.62 1.84 -28.02
CA GLY A 111 1.24 1.58 -26.70
C GLY A 111 0.44 2.12 -25.51
N ARG A 112 -0.83 2.50 -25.68
CA ARG A 112 -1.63 3.13 -24.61
C ARG A 112 -2.97 2.43 -24.40
N PHE A 113 -3.09 1.78 -23.25
CA PHE A 113 -4.36 1.41 -22.66
C PHE A 113 -5.20 2.68 -22.41
N LYS A 114 -6.40 2.76 -23.00
CA LYS A 114 -7.29 3.91 -22.87
C LYS A 114 -8.52 3.56 -22.05
N VAL A 115 -8.68 4.25 -20.93
CA VAL A 115 -9.92 4.27 -20.15
C VAL A 115 -10.92 5.21 -20.84
N HIS A 116 -12.21 4.91 -20.76
CA HIS A 116 -13.25 5.79 -21.29
C HIS A 116 -13.17 7.19 -20.67
N MET A 117 -13.40 8.24 -21.46
CA MET A 117 -13.17 9.64 -21.04
C MET A 117 -13.93 10.03 -19.76
N SER A 118 -15.13 9.47 -19.54
CA SER A 118 -15.92 9.73 -18.33
C SER A 118 -15.35 9.11 -17.05
N GLN A 119 -14.35 8.24 -17.16
CA GLN A 119 -13.76 7.50 -16.04
C GLN A 119 -12.32 7.92 -15.75
N VAL A 120 -11.74 8.84 -16.53
CA VAL A 120 -10.32 9.24 -16.41
C VAL A 120 -10.02 9.87 -15.04
N ASP A 121 -10.91 10.75 -14.56
CA ASP A 121 -10.77 11.42 -13.26
C ASP A 121 -11.38 10.60 -12.11
N GLY A 122 -12.01 9.47 -12.44
CA GLY A 122 -12.65 8.60 -11.47
C GLY A 122 -11.71 7.50 -10.99
N MET A 123 -11.87 7.08 -9.73
CA MET A 123 -11.20 5.89 -9.23
C MET A 123 -11.95 4.62 -9.65
N PHE A 124 -12.04 4.34 -10.95
CA PHE A 124 -12.79 3.19 -11.52
C PHE A 124 -12.25 1.80 -11.08
N TYR A 125 -11.05 1.77 -10.52
CA TYR A 125 -10.37 0.59 -9.99
C TYR A 125 -10.68 0.32 -8.52
N LEU A 126 -11.27 1.28 -7.83
CA LEU A 126 -11.80 1.14 -6.48
C LEU A 126 -13.13 0.39 -6.46
#